data_AF-A0A5B3GKF8-F1
#
_entry.id   AF-A0A5B3GKF8-F1
#
_cell.length_a   1.000
_cell.length_b   1.000
_cell.length_c   1.000
_cell.angle_alpha   90.00
_cell.angle_beta   90.00
_cell.angle_gamma   90.00
#
_symmetry.space_group_name_H-M   'P 1'
#
loop_
_entity.id
_entity.type
_entity.pdbx_description
1 polymer ?
#
loop_
_entity_poly.entity_id
_entity_poly.type
_entity_poly.pdbx_seq_one_letter_code
_entity_poly.pdbx_strand_id
1 'polypeptide(L)'
;MKTIFDLQTGVVTLLCTAALAGLTACEADPVMQESGKLPDKGSIEEVHVMLCSSNSVENRVDVLLTEGGVMTKNFYLRQTQPAAAGYSLDAWCDASLLNDYDAGDEIERTLLPEANYEFPDGKTLDLSAATQRSELKRIKFSASGLAAGEYVLPLTVAAQDAPDADKTLYYNVSVRQPYTDEYTLHDGHDLFFVFYVNTNDFQPLLAQDYIMRKKVARGTTVAWYGTVGNIVNLRTVQVGYDAAAGRALLDLGTDMTYVLSQSTKYIRPLQEHGRKVCISIEGGGKGLGFCNLTDAQIEDFAAQVKTVIEQYELDGVNLWDRNSGYGKEGMPAVNTTSYPKLIKALREALGTEKLLTVTVYEEPTATFWDTEATGGIAVGDYIDYAWSGYNSNSEAPQLLDPWHPELEYVSTYTQKPIANLPKDRYGCINFPIYPAAQTEEEAMMREPRFLLDWTPNYKPNNIIVFDDLHSNLQDSYEAFWDNTFAACCTFMDPENSYLLGSKKGYTYLLDMNRLWTLSEGIQNYGKWLKDWN
;
A
#
# COMPACT_ATOMS: atom_id res chain seq x y z
N MET A 1 34.51 4.12 45.03
CA MET A 1 35.68 4.68 45.73
C MET A 1 36.05 5.98 45.02
N LYS A 2 35.85 7.11 45.70
CA LYS A 2 36.45 8.46 45.53
C LYS A 2 36.97 8.89 44.14
N THR A 3 36.29 9.77 43.37
CA THR A 3 36.06 11.24 43.49
C THR A 3 37.00 12.13 42.65
N ILE A 4 36.39 12.88 41.71
CA ILE A 4 36.45 14.36 41.48
C ILE A 4 37.81 14.95 40.93
N PHE A 5 37.93 15.89 39.97
CA PHE A 5 37.41 17.27 39.84
C PHE A 5 37.54 17.85 38.41
N ASP A 6 36.48 18.56 37.99
CA ASP A 6 36.48 19.73 37.10
C ASP A 6 37.39 20.85 37.62
N LEU A 7 37.89 21.72 36.74
CA LEU A 7 37.57 23.17 36.82
C LEU A 7 37.98 23.97 35.58
N GLN A 8 37.07 24.88 35.23
CA GLN A 8 37.08 25.88 34.18
C GLN A 8 38.10 27.02 34.39
N THR A 9 38.31 27.78 33.31
CA THR A 9 38.16 29.27 33.18
C THR A 9 39.39 29.99 32.65
N GLY A 10 39.22 30.86 31.62
CA GLY A 10 40.09 32.03 31.44
C GLY A 10 40.37 32.48 30.00
N VAL A 11 39.51 33.37 29.52
CA VAL A 11 39.63 34.28 28.35
C VAL A 11 40.92 35.12 28.37
N VAL A 12 41.52 35.47 27.21
CA VAL A 12 41.95 36.85 26.76
C VAL A 12 42.68 36.81 25.39
N THR A 13 41.94 37.19 24.34
CA THR A 13 42.15 38.32 23.39
C THR A 13 43.52 38.69 22.73
N LEU A 14 43.48 38.69 21.36
CA LEU A 14 43.80 39.79 20.39
C LEU A 14 45.13 39.87 19.57
N LEU A 15 44.94 40.23 18.28
CA LEU A 15 45.80 40.92 17.26
C LEU A 15 46.99 40.14 16.67
N CYS A 16 47.10 39.83 15.36
CA CYS A 16 46.95 40.58 14.08
C CYS A 16 48.31 40.57 13.36
N THR A 17 48.42 39.98 12.16
CA THR A 17 48.84 40.70 10.93
C THR A 17 48.78 39.78 9.70
N ALA A 18 48.28 40.35 8.61
CA ALA A 18 47.99 39.71 7.34
C ALA A 18 49.18 39.73 6.37
N ALA A 19 49.15 38.84 5.36
CA ALA A 19 49.72 39.10 4.04
C ALA A 19 48.85 38.41 2.98
N LEU A 20 48.17 39.22 2.17
CA LEU A 20 47.41 38.85 0.98
C LEU A 20 48.32 38.61 -0.22
N ALA A 21 47.95 37.64 -1.05
CA ALA A 21 47.93 37.66 -2.53
C ALA A 21 47.55 36.25 -2.99
N GLY A 22 46.59 35.98 -3.87
CA GLY A 22 45.68 36.74 -4.70
C GLY A 22 45.00 35.71 -5.61
N LEU A 23 43.81 36.03 -6.15
CA LEU A 23 43.27 35.62 -7.45
C LEU A 23 41.73 35.73 -7.43
N THR A 24 41.27 36.89 -7.91
CA THR A 24 40.09 37.11 -8.76
C THR A 24 38.95 36.07 -8.72
N ALA A 25 37.89 36.39 -7.98
CA ALA A 25 36.55 35.84 -8.22
C ALA A 25 35.74 36.85 -9.06
N CYS A 26 35.07 36.37 -10.10
CA CYS A 26 34.00 37.13 -10.76
C CYS A 26 32.91 37.45 -9.75
N GLU A 27 32.36 38.66 -9.84
CA GLU A 27 31.25 39.14 -9.03
C GLU A 27 30.06 38.18 -9.15
N ALA A 28 29.82 37.41 -8.10
CA ALA A 28 28.51 36.86 -7.82
C ALA A 28 27.78 37.92 -6.99
N ASP A 29 26.75 38.53 -7.58
CA ASP A 29 25.77 39.30 -6.82
C ASP A 29 25.33 38.44 -5.62
N PRO A 30 25.36 38.97 -4.39
CA PRO A 30 24.75 38.28 -3.28
C PRO A 30 23.26 38.18 -3.60
N VAL A 31 22.79 36.97 -3.89
CA VAL A 31 21.38 36.64 -3.81
C VAL A 31 21.00 36.88 -2.36
N MET A 32 20.47 38.07 -2.08
CA MET A 32 19.70 38.29 -0.88
C MET A 32 18.55 37.30 -0.94
N GLN A 33 18.61 36.25 -0.13
CA GLN A 33 17.39 35.61 0.33
C GLN A 33 16.55 36.74 0.91
N GLU A 34 15.45 37.08 0.24
CA GLU A 34 14.35 37.74 0.93
C GLU A 34 13.98 36.80 2.08
N SER A 35 14.48 37.11 3.27
CA SER A 35 13.91 36.58 4.49
C SER A 35 12.45 36.95 4.41
N GLY A 36 11.57 35.94 4.30
CA GLY A 36 10.14 36.15 4.31
C GLY A 36 9.81 37.15 5.41
N LYS A 37 9.13 38.24 5.06
CA LYS A 37 8.61 39.16 6.06
C LYS A 37 7.88 38.31 7.08
N LEU A 38 8.33 38.37 8.33
CA LEU A 38 7.50 38.00 9.46
C LEU A 38 6.13 38.66 9.25
N PRO A 39 5.01 37.94 9.41
CA PRO A 39 3.69 38.54 9.27
C PRO A 39 3.66 39.82 10.10
N ASP A 40 3.18 40.91 9.50
CA ASP A 40 2.95 42.15 10.23
C ASP A 40 2.16 41.81 11.50
N LYS A 41 2.59 42.36 12.64
CA LYS A 41 1.91 42.23 13.94
C LYS A 41 0.57 42.98 13.96
N GLY A 42 -0.27 42.77 12.94
CA GLY A 42 -1.69 43.10 12.92
C GLY A 42 -2.47 41.96 13.55
N SER A 43 -3.09 42.25 14.69
CA SER A 43 -4.18 41.53 15.38
C SER A 43 -4.10 40.00 15.51
N ILE A 44 -3.35 39.54 16.52
CA ILE A 44 -3.52 38.20 17.16
C ILE A 44 -4.96 38.03 17.76
N GLU A 45 -5.76 39.09 17.79
CA GLU A 45 -7.13 39.13 18.33
C GLU A 45 -8.23 38.87 17.28
N GLU A 46 -7.92 38.73 15.99
CA GLU A 46 -8.94 38.48 14.97
C GLU A 46 -9.26 36.99 14.79
N VAL A 47 -10.56 36.66 14.76
CA VAL A 47 -11.05 35.31 14.47
C VAL A 47 -11.05 35.12 12.96
N HIS A 48 -10.07 34.35 12.46
CA HIS A 48 -10.01 33.96 11.05
C HIS A 48 -10.77 32.66 10.85
N VAL A 49 -11.68 32.64 9.88
CA VAL A 49 -12.43 31.45 9.46
C VAL A 49 -11.85 30.96 8.14
N MET A 50 -11.47 29.68 8.11
CA MET A 50 -10.87 29.02 6.96
C MET A 50 -11.70 27.83 6.51
N LEU A 51 -11.80 27.64 5.19
CA LEU A 51 -12.27 26.39 4.62
C LEU A 51 -11.06 25.49 4.37
N CYS A 52 -11.05 24.30 4.97
CA CYS A 52 -9.90 23.41 4.96
C CYS A 52 -10.24 22.07 4.31
N SER A 53 -9.28 21.48 3.60
CA SER A 53 -9.31 20.06 3.24
C SER A 53 -8.68 19.22 4.35
N SER A 54 -9.13 17.98 4.54
CA SER A 54 -8.39 17.03 5.39
C SER A 54 -7.10 16.53 4.75
N ASN A 55 -6.93 16.74 3.43
CA ASN A 55 -5.90 16.09 2.62
C ASN A 55 -4.84 17.08 2.08
N SER A 56 -4.99 18.37 2.35
CA SER A 56 -4.04 19.41 1.93
C SER A 56 -3.94 20.47 3.02
N VAL A 57 -2.75 21.03 3.18
CA VAL A 57 -2.50 22.21 4.04
C VAL A 57 -2.66 23.52 3.27
N GLU A 58 -2.74 23.44 1.96
CA GLU A 58 -2.96 24.57 1.06
C GLU A 58 -4.45 24.70 0.72
N ASN A 59 -4.82 25.84 0.13
CA ASN A 59 -6.15 26.04 -0.43
C ASN A 59 -6.37 25.33 -1.78
N ARG A 60 -5.38 24.54 -2.22
CA ARG A 60 -5.43 23.72 -3.44
C ARG A 60 -5.48 22.25 -3.08
N VAL A 61 -6.34 21.51 -3.76
CA VAL A 61 -6.58 20.09 -3.51
C VAL A 61 -6.63 19.35 -4.84
N ASP A 62 -5.68 18.46 -5.09
CA ASP A 62 -5.69 17.69 -6.32
C ASP A 62 -6.62 16.46 -6.21
N VAL A 63 -7.37 16.22 -7.28
CA VAL A 63 -8.33 15.14 -7.44
C VAL A 63 -8.09 14.50 -8.80
N LEU A 64 -7.43 13.34 -8.82
CA LEU A 64 -7.26 12.62 -10.07
C LEU A 64 -8.38 11.60 -10.28
N LEU A 65 -9.15 11.76 -11.35
CA LEU A 65 -10.10 10.77 -11.81
C LEU A 65 -9.60 10.09 -13.08
N THR A 66 -10.01 8.84 -13.24
CA THR A 66 -10.02 8.18 -14.54
C THR A 66 -11.39 8.41 -15.19
N GLU A 67 -11.50 8.47 -16.52
CA GLU A 67 -12.78 8.58 -17.22
C GLU A 67 -13.82 7.59 -16.66
N GLY A 68 -15.01 8.11 -16.29
CA GLY A 68 -16.08 7.32 -15.65
C GLY A 68 -15.85 6.98 -14.16
N GLY A 69 -14.69 7.30 -13.59
CA GLY A 69 -14.35 7.08 -12.19
C GLY A 69 -15.00 8.08 -11.23
N VAL A 70 -14.94 7.79 -9.93
CA VAL A 70 -15.44 8.65 -8.85
C VAL A 70 -14.40 8.73 -7.74
N MET A 71 -14.33 9.87 -7.06
CA MET A 71 -13.48 10.03 -5.86
C MET A 71 -14.18 10.92 -4.85
N THR A 72 -13.95 10.69 -3.56
CA THR A 72 -14.47 11.53 -2.48
C THR A 72 -13.34 12.21 -1.72
N LYS A 73 -13.52 13.49 -1.40
CA LYS A 73 -12.65 14.25 -0.51
C LYS A 73 -13.45 14.81 0.65
N ASN A 74 -12.80 15.07 1.78
CA ASN A 74 -13.44 15.77 2.90
C ASN A 74 -13.01 17.24 2.97
N PHE A 75 -13.91 18.07 3.46
CA PHE A 75 -13.70 19.47 3.76
C PHE A 75 -14.40 19.86 5.07
N TYR A 76 -13.93 20.93 5.71
CA TYR A 76 -14.47 21.41 6.97
C TYR A 76 -14.12 22.88 7.23
N LEU A 77 -14.84 23.52 8.15
CA LEU A 77 -14.48 24.85 8.66
C LEU A 77 -13.50 24.75 9.82
N ARG A 78 -12.48 25.60 9.80
CA ARG A 78 -11.59 25.84 10.94
C ARG A 78 -11.57 27.31 11.28
N GLN A 79 -11.44 27.63 12.56
CA GLN A 79 -11.20 29.00 13.01
C GLN A 79 -10.07 29.08 14.03
N THR A 80 -9.38 30.22 14.07
CA THR A 80 -8.21 30.45 14.93
C THR A 80 -8.56 30.47 16.42
N GLN A 81 -9.81 30.79 16.78
CA GLN A 81 -10.31 30.82 18.16
C GLN A 81 -11.66 30.10 18.27
N PRO A 82 -12.02 29.54 19.44
CA PRO A 82 -13.32 28.91 19.64
C PRO A 82 -14.50 29.84 19.32
N ALA A 83 -15.56 29.31 18.71
CA ALA A 83 -16.71 30.09 18.29
C ALA A 83 -17.40 30.73 19.50
N ALA A 84 -17.65 32.03 19.47
CA ALA A 84 -18.40 32.73 20.52
C ALA A 84 -19.85 32.24 20.60
N ALA A 85 -20.46 31.90 19.46
CA ALA A 85 -21.80 31.32 19.34
C ALA A 85 -21.82 30.33 18.16
N GLY A 86 -22.77 29.39 18.18
CA GLY A 86 -22.90 28.44 17.07
C GLY A 86 -23.46 29.11 15.81
N TYR A 87 -22.95 28.71 14.63
CA TYR A 87 -23.39 29.21 13.34
C TYR A 87 -23.20 28.17 12.23
N SER A 88 -23.80 28.41 11.07
CA SER A 88 -23.74 27.53 9.90
C SER A 88 -23.36 28.32 8.66
N LEU A 89 -22.51 27.73 7.80
CA LEU A 89 -22.20 28.26 6.48
C LEU A 89 -22.48 27.21 5.40
N ASP A 90 -23.09 27.61 4.30
CA ASP A 90 -23.29 26.73 3.15
C ASP A 90 -22.09 26.82 2.21
N ALA A 91 -21.53 25.67 1.85
CA ALA A 91 -20.55 25.58 0.79
C ALA A 91 -21.23 25.64 -0.59
N TRP A 92 -20.63 26.38 -1.53
CA TRP A 92 -21.12 26.53 -2.90
C TRP A 92 -19.96 26.73 -3.88
N CYS A 93 -20.20 26.47 -5.16
CA CYS A 93 -19.22 26.66 -6.21
C CYS A 93 -19.25 28.09 -6.74
N ASP A 94 -18.14 28.81 -6.67
CA ASP A 94 -18.01 30.13 -7.28
C ASP A 94 -17.26 30.05 -8.62
N ALA A 95 -18.02 29.91 -9.69
CA ALA A 95 -17.50 29.83 -11.05
C ALA A 95 -16.72 31.10 -11.48
N SER A 96 -16.96 32.25 -10.84
CA SER A 96 -16.30 33.50 -11.22
C SER A 96 -14.80 33.50 -10.88
N LEU A 97 -14.39 32.67 -9.91
CA LEU A 97 -13.01 32.57 -9.43
C LEU A 97 -12.09 31.81 -10.40
N LEU A 98 -12.62 31.12 -11.41
CA LEU A 98 -11.80 30.34 -12.35
C LEU A 98 -10.81 31.23 -13.12
N ASN A 99 -11.28 32.36 -13.64
CA ASN A 99 -10.43 33.24 -14.46
C ASN A 99 -9.27 33.82 -13.64
N ASP A 100 -9.53 34.20 -12.39
CA ASP A 100 -8.50 34.73 -11.49
C ASP A 100 -7.54 33.64 -11.04
N TYR A 101 -8.01 32.39 -10.92
CA TYR A 101 -7.18 31.24 -10.58
C TYR A 101 -6.20 30.86 -11.69
N ASP A 102 -6.65 30.88 -12.95
CA ASP A 102 -5.81 30.57 -14.12
C ASP A 102 -4.93 31.77 -14.55
N ALA A 103 -5.14 32.96 -13.99
CA ALA A 103 -4.34 34.15 -14.29
C ALA A 103 -2.88 34.00 -13.83
N GLY A 104 -2.05 33.41 -14.69
CA GLY A 104 -0.62 33.20 -14.46
C GLY A 104 -0.15 31.75 -14.62
N ASP A 105 -1.03 30.81 -14.93
CA ASP A 105 -0.68 29.40 -15.18
C ASP A 105 -0.58 29.10 -16.68
N GLU A 106 0.33 28.21 -17.09
CA GLU A 106 0.50 27.81 -18.50
C GLU A 106 -0.54 26.74 -18.94
N ILE A 107 -1.39 26.29 -18.02
CA ILE A 107 -2.37 25.22 -18.23
C ILE A 107 -3.77 25.83 -18.27
N GLU A 108 -4.46 25.71 -19.40
CA GLU A 108 -5.86 26.08 -19.54
C GLU A 108 -6.75 25.07 -18.81
N ARG A 109 -7.54 25.51 -17.83
CA ARG A 109 -8.42 24.64 -17.04
C ARG A 109 -9.88 24.97 -17.28
N THR A 110 -10.73 23.96 -17.20
CA THR A 110 -12.18 24.11 -17.40
C THR A 110 -12.91 24.06 -16.06
N LEU A 111 -14.00 24.82 -15.88
CA LEU A 111 -14.83 24.65 -14.68
C LEU A 111 -15.40 23.22 -14.62
N LEU A 112 -15.33 22.57 -13.48
CA LEU A 112 -15.97 21.28 -13.26
C LEU A 112 -17.51 21.44 -13.34
N PRO A 113 -18.21 20.67 -14.21
CA PRO A 113 -19.66 20.81 -14.33
C PRO A 113 -20.41 20.40 -13.04
N GLU A 114 -21.56 21.04 -12.77
CA GLU A 114 -22.38 20.74 -11.57
C GLU A 114 -22.85 19.28 -11.48
N ALA A 115 -23.02 18.60 -12.61
CA ALA A 115 -23.39 17.18 -12.65
C ALA A 115 -22.26 16.24 -12.19
N ASN A 116 -21.04 16.75 -12.06
CA ASN A 116 -19.84 15.98 -11.81
C ASN A 116 -19.34 16.10 -10.37
N TYR A 117 -20.09 16.76 -9.49
CA TYR A 117 -19.86 16.71 -8.05
C TYR A 117 -21.16 16.69 -7.25
N GLU A 118 -21.13 16.06 -6.08
CA GLU A 118 -22.24 16.04 -5.12
C GLU A 118 -21.73 16.14 -3.68
N PHE A 119 -22.62 16.53 -2.77
CA PHE A 119 -22.36 16.58 -1.32
C PHE A 119 -23.19 15.51 -0.62
N PRO A 120 -22.66 14.28 -0.43
CA PRO A 120 -23.42 13.18 0.16
C PRO A 120 -23.96 13.49 1.57
N ASP A 121 -23.26 14.35 2.31
CA ASP A 121 -23.60 14.72 3.68
C ASP A 121 -24.32 16.09 3.78
N GLY A 122 -24.71 16.65 2.63
CA GLY A 122 -25.16 18.04 2.51
C GLY A 122 -24.02 19.05 2.52
N LYS A 123 -24.35 20.30 2.17
CA LYS A 123 -23.38 21.40 1.95
C LYS A 123 -23.20 22.35 3.15
N THR A 124 -24.01 22.20 4.19
CA THR A 124 -24.01 23.08 5.36
C THR A 124 -22.97 22.63 6.37
N LEU A 125 -22.03 23.50 6.72
CA LEU A 125 -21.01 23.30 7.73
C LEU A 125 -21.45 23.98 9.03
N ASP A 126 -21.78 23.18 10.03
CA ASP A 126 -22.20 23.65 11.35
C ASP A 126 -21.00 23.75 12.30
N LEU A 127 -20.84 24.90 12.94
CA LEU A 127 -19.82 25.14 13.94
C LEU A 127 -20.50 25.44 15.28
N SER A 128 -20.26 24.59 16.27
CA SER A 128 -20.87 24.73 17.59
C SER A 128 -20.14 25.78 18.44
N ALA A 129 -20.85 26.41 19.37
CA ALA A 129 -20.23 27.32 20.33
C ALA A 129 -19.08 26.63 21.09
N ALA A 130 -18.01 27.37 21.37
CA ALA A 130 -16.77 26.89 21.99
C ALA A 130 -15.99 25.80 21.22
N THR A 131 -16.33 25.53 19.96
CA THR A 131 -15.54 24.65 19.07
C THR A 131 -14.72 25.46 18.07
N GLN A 132 -13.60 24.91 17.59
CA GLN A 132 -12.74 25.55 16.58
C GLN A 132 -12.87 24.90 15.19
N ARG A 133 -13.60 23.79 15.10
CA ARG A 133 -13.70 22.97 13.89
C ARG A 133 -15.12 22.44 13.73
N SER A 134 -15.64 22.46 12.51
CA SER A 134 -16.87 21.74 12.18
C SER A 134 -16.61 20.24 12.06
N GLU A 135 -17.68 19.46 12.00
CA GLU A 135 -17.61 18.10 11.47
C GLU A 135 -17.10 18.12 10.02
N LEU A 136 -16.52 17.00 9.59
CA LEU A 136 -16.14 16.78 8.21
C LEU A 136 -17.38 16.60 7.33
N LYS A 137 -17.38 17.20 6.14
CA LYS A 137 -18.33 16.92 5.07
C LYS A 137 -17.61 16.32 3.88
N ARG A 138 -18.29 15.43 3.16
CA ARG A 138 -17.79 14.85 1.91
C ARG A 138 -18.24 15.65 0.69
N ILE A 139 -17.33 15.78 -0.26
CA ILE A 139 -17.62 16.12 -1.64
C ILE A 139 -17.18 14.94 -2.51
N LYS A 140 -18.09 14.44 -3.34
CA LYS A 140 -17.83 13.34 -4.27
C LYS A 140 -17.76 13.89 -5.67
N PHE A 141 -16.66 13.61 -6.35
CA PHE A 141 -16.40 13.94 -7.75
C PHE A 141 -16.70 12.73 -8.64
N SER A 142 -17.14 12.98 -9.86
CA SER A 142 -17.45 11.97 -10.87
C SER A 142 -16.91 12.42 -12.23
N ALA A 143 -16.18 11.54 -12.91
CA ALA A 143 -15.72 11.76 -14.28
C ALA A 143 -16.70 11.20 -15.32
N SER A 144 -17.94 10.88 -14.92
CA SER A 144 -18.98 10.43 -15.85
C SER A 144 -19.27 11.52 -16.88
N GLY A 145 -19.05 11.21 -18.16
CA GLY A 145 -19.27 12.15 -19.27
C GLY A 145 -18.21 13.25 -19.40
N LEU A 146 -17.14 13.25 -18.60
CA LEU A 146 -16.00 14.14 -18.79
C LEU A 146 -15.01 13.54 -19.77
N ALA A 147 -14.39 14.40 -20.58
CA ALA A 147 -13.23 14.02 -21.38
C ALA A 147 -11.98 14.06 -20.49
N ALA A 148 -10.93 13.34 -20.89
CA ALA A 148 -9.61 13.56 -20.30
C ALA A 148 -9.18 15.04 -20.44
N GLY A 149 -8.70 15.63 -19.36
CA GLY A 149 -8.36 17.04 -19.27
C GLY A 149 -8.31 17.55 -17.83
N GLU A 150 -7.98 18.83 -17.68
CA GLU A 150 -7.89 19.50 -16.38
C GLU A 150 -9.15 20.33 -16.10
N TYR A 151 -9.76 20.08 -14.94
CA TYR A 151 -10.93 20.79 -14.46
C TYR A 151 -10.65 21.45 -13.11
N VAL A 152 -11.40 22.48 -12.75
CA VAL A 152 -11.30 23.15 -11.44
C VAL A 152 -12.68 23.33 -10.82
N LEU A 153 -12.79 23.07 -9.52
CA LEU A 153 -13.95 23.43 -8.71
C LEU A 153 -13.53 24.39 -7.59
N PRO A 154 -13.84 25.69 -7.70
CA PRO A 154 -13.68 26.66 -6.62
C PRO A 154 -14.82 26.52 -5.62
N LEU A 155 -14.59 25.76 -4.54
CA LEU A 155 -15.55 25.59 -3.45
C LEU A 155 -15.35 26.67 -2.39
N THR A 156 -16.38 27.46 -2.08
CA THR A 156 -16.28 28.53 -1.09
C THR A 156 -17.45 28.53 -0.11
N VAL A 157 -17.22 29.14 1.05
CA VAL A 157 -18.25 29.52 2.03
C VAL A 157 -18.37 31.04 2.18
N ALA A 158 -17.64 31.80 1.36
CA ALA A 158 -17.70 33.26 1.34
C ALA A 158 -19.06 33.77 0.83
N ALA A 159 -19.36 35.03 1.12
CA ALA A 159 -20.54 35.69 0.55
C ALA A 159 -20.32 35.96 -0.95
N GLN A 160 -21.37 35.88 -1.75
CA GLN A 160 -21.30 36.03 -3.22
C GLN A 160 -20.67 37.35 -3.70
N ASP A 161 -20.80 38.42 -2.92
CA ASP A 161 -20.28 39.75 -3.21
C ASP A 161 -18.98 40.10 -2.46
N ALA A 162 -18.44 39.16 -1.67
CA ALA A 162 -17.20 39.33 -0.92
C ALA A 162 -16.35 38.06 -0.95
N PRO A 163 -15.65 37.78 -2.07
CA PRO A 163 -14.71 36.67 -2.18
C PRO A 163 -13.64 36.71 -1.09
N ASP A 164 -13.29 35.54 -0.58
CA ASP A 164 -12.31 35.40 0.50
C ASP A 164 -11.48 34.13 0.25
N ALA A 165 -10.17 34.32 0.07
CA ALA A 165 -9.23 33.26 -0.28
C ALA A 165 -9.08 32.23 0.86
N ASP A 166 -9.18 32.66 2.12
CA ASP A 166 -9.08 31.75 3.27
C ASP A 166 -10.34 30.87 3.39
N LYS A 167 -11.47 31.33 2.83
CA LYS A 167 -12.75 30.61 2.81
C LYS A 167 -13.00 29.81 1.53
N THR A 168 -11.99 29.67 0.68
CA THR A 168 -12.12 29.04 -0.64
C THR A 168 -11.10 27.92 -0.83
N LEU A 169 -11.55 26.76 -1.30
CA LEU A 169 -10.73 25.63 -1.74
C LEU A 169 -10.85 25.48 -3.25
N TYR A 170 -9.73 25.31 -3.94
CA TYR A 170 -9.67 24.96 -5.34
C TYR A 170 -9.40 23.47 -5.47
N TYR A 171 -10.37 22.71 -5.96
CA TYR A 171 -10.13 21.32 -6.35
C TYR A 171 -9.67 21.27 -7.80
N ASN A 172 -8.41 20.91 -8.02
CA ASN A 172 -7.89 20.62 -9.36
C ASN A 172 -8.26 19.18 -9.72
N VAL A 173 -9.26 19.02 -10.57
CA VAL A 173 -9.75 17.72 -11.00
C VAL A 173 -9.12 17.35 -12.34
N SER A 174 -8.06 16.56 -12.30
CA SER A 174 -7.45 15.99 -13.49
C SER A 174 -8.23 14.73 -13.89
N VAL A 175 -8.72 14.65 -15.12
CA VAL A 175 -9.34 13.43 -15.68
C VAL A 175 -8.38 12.83 -16.68
N ARG A 176 -8.01 11.55 -16.51
CA ARG A 176 -7.19 10.83 -17.48
C ARG A 176 -7.93 9.66 -18.10
N GLN A 177 -7.44 9.22 -19.26
CA GLN A 177 -7.87 7.95 -19.84
C GLN A 177 -7.45 6.77 -18.94
N PRO A 178 -8.25 5.69 -18.91
CA PRO A 178 -7.88 4.48 -18.19
C PRO A 178 -6.61 3.87 -18.78
N TYR A 179 -5.79 3.25 -17.93
CA TYR A 179 -4.69 2.42 -18.38
C TYR A 179 -5.26 1.18 -19.06
N THR A 180 -4.90 0.99 -20.33
CA THR A 180 -5.24 -0.19 -21.10
C THR A 180 -3.98 -0.94 -21.49
N ASP A 181 -4.03 -2.26 -21.44
CA ASP A 181 -2.97 -3.16 -21.87
C ASP A 181 -3.54 -4.20 -22.85
N GLU A 182 -2.67 -4.73 -23.69
CA GLU A 182 -2.96 -5.84 -24.61
C GLU A 182 -3.30 -7.12 -23.85
N TYR A 183 -2.70 -7.34 -22.68
CA TYR A 183 -2.90 -8.56 -21.89
C TYR A 183 -3.98 -8.35 -20.82
N THR A 184 -5.05 -9.14 -20.92
CA THR A 184 -6.07 -9.21 -19.88
C THR A 184 -5.54 -9.96 -18.65
N LEU A 185 -5.95 -9.52 -17.45
CA LEU A 185 -5.68 -10.25 -16.22
C LEU A 185 -6.40 -11.61 -16.25
N HIS A 186 -5.65 -12.67 -15.94
CA HIS A 186 -6.21 -14.00 -15.76
C HIS A 186 -7.19 -14.02 -14.59
N ASP A 187 -8.39 -14.55 -14.80
CA ASP A 187 -9.51 -14.50 -13.85
C ASP A 187 -9.32 -15.38 -12.60
N GLY A 188 -8.28 -16.22 -12.59
CA GLY A 188 -7.94 -17.08 -11.47
C GLY A 188 -8.71 -18.41 -11.42
N HIS A 189 -9.45 -18.77 -12.49
CA HIS A 189 -10.30 -19.96 -12.47
C HIS A 189 -9.53 -21.27 -12.27
N ASP A 190 -8.29 -21.38 -12.78
CA ASP A 190 -7.42 -22.55 -12.61
C ASP A 190 -6.23 -22.29 -11.67
N LEU A 191 -5.69 -21.06 -11.64
CA LEU A 191 -4.66 -20.59 -10.70
C LEU A 191 -4.93 -19.13 -10.32
N PHE A 192 -5.20 -18.88 -9.03
CA PHE A 192 -5.44 -17.56 -8.46
C PHE A 192 -4.17 -17.04 -7.78
N PHE A 193 -3.54 -16.03 -8.36
CA PHE A 193 -2.21 -15.57 -7.98
C PHE A 193 -2.25 -14.48 -6.92
N VAL A 194 -1.47 -14.67 -5.85
CA VAL A 194 -1.18 -13.66 -4.83
C VAL A 194 0.31 -13.33 -4.88
N PHE A 195 0.61 -12.07 -5.11
CA PHE A 195 1.98 -11.57 -5.23
C PHE A 195 2.32 -10.63 -4.09
N TYR A 196 3.61 -10.58 -3.77
CA TYR A 196 4.21 -9.54 -2.95
C TYR A 196 5.18 -8.72 -3.80
N VAL A 197 5.21 -7.40 -3.61
CA VAL A 197 6.19 -6.52 -4.25
C VAL A 197 6.90 -5.72 -3.15
N ASN A 198 8.21 -5.90 -3.04
CA ASN A 198 9.04 -5.08 -2.16
C ASN A 198 9.34 -3.72 -2.83
N THR A 199 8.62 -2.68 -2.42
CA THR A 199 8.78 -1.28 -2.86
C THR A 199 10.13 -0.69 -2.50
N ASN A 200 10.88 -1.30 -1.59
CA ASN A 200 12.25 -0.83 -1.33
C ASN A 200 13.18 -1.11 -2.53
N ASP A 201 12.81 -2.09 -3.37
CA ASP A 201 13.60 -2.57 -4.51
C ASP A 201 12.91 -2.30 -5.85
N PHE A 202 11.58 -2.50 -5.93
CA PHE A 202 10.85 -2.57 -7.20
C PHE A 202 9.61 -1.67 -7.25
N GLN A 203 9.25 -1.25 -8.47
CA GLN A 203 8.00 -0.59 -8.76
C GLN A 203 6.84 -1.60 -8.73
N PRO A 204 5.65 -1.25 -8.19
CA PRO A 204 4.47 -2.12 -8.25
C PRO A 204 4.07 -2.56 -9.67
N LEU A 205 4.37 -1.75 -10.68
CA LEU A 205 4.12 -2.04 -12.10
C LEU A 205 4.80 -3.31 -12.61
N LEU A 206 5.80 -3.83 -11.88
CA LEU A 206 6.39 -5.15 -12.11
C LEU A 206 5.31 -6.23 -12.29
N ALA A 207 4.26 -6.20 -11.47
CA ALA A 207 3.18 -7.20 -11.53
C ALA A 207 2.40 -7.20 -12.87
N GLN A 208 2.40 -6.08 -13.61
CA GLN A 208 1.73 -5.97 -14.91
C GLN A 208 2.45 -6.80 -15.99
N ASP A 209 3.76 -6.95 -15.85
CA ASP A 209 4.63 -7.63 -16.82
C ASP A 209 4.84 -9.12 -16.53
N TYR A 210 4.23 -9.62 -15.46
CA TYR A 210 4.14 -11.06 -15.22
C TYR A 210 3.07 -11.66 -16.13
N ILE A 211 3.48 -12.02 -17.34
CA ILE A 211 2.61 -12.59 -18.37
C ILE A 211 2.85 -14.10 -18.45
N MET A 212 1.79 -14.88 -18.28
CA MET A 212 1.85 -16.33 -18.23
C MET A 212 1.14 -16.95 -19.43
N ARG A 213 1.70 -18.07 -19.91
CA ARG A 213 1.09 -18.89 -20.96
C ARG A 213 0.88 -20.32 -20.46
N LYS A 214 -0.37 -20.78 -20.45
CA LYS A 214 -0.73 -22.21 -20.28
C LYS A 214 -0.90 -22.87 -21.64
N LYS A 215 -0.11 -23.91 -21.92
CA LYS A 215 -0.08 -24.56 -23.25
C LYS A 215 0.09 -26.06 -23.11
N VAL A 216 -0.53 -26.84 -24.01
CA VAL A 216 -0.26 -28.29 -24.08
C VAL A 216 1.23 -28.51 -24.34
N ALA A 217 1.88 -29.32 -23.49
CA ALA A 217 3.33 -29.45 -23.46
C ALA A 217 3.92 -29.86 -24.81
N ARG A 218 3.26 -30.77 -25.52
CA ARG A 218 3.60 -31.17 -26.88
C ARG A 218 2.46 -30.84 -27.84
N GLY A 219 2.43 -29.60 -28.32
CA GLY A 219 1.46 -29.14 -29.32
C GLY A 219 1.58 -27.64 -29.56
N THR A 220 0.56 -27.07 -30.20
CA THR A 220 0.41 -25.61 -30.40
C THR A 220 -0.79 -25.03 -29.67
N THR A 221 -1.66 -25.86 -29.08
CA THR A 221 -2.84 -25.44 -28.34
C THR A 221 -2.47 -24.67 -27.07
N VAL A 222 -2.85 -23.39 -27.03
CA VAL A 222 -2.75 -22.51 -25.87
C VAL A 222 -4.12 -22.48 -25.20
N ALA A 223 -4.17 -22.79 -23.90
CA ALA A 223 -5.41 -22.71 -23.11
C ALA A 223 -5.74 -21.25 -22.79
N TRP A 224 -4.73 -20.51 -22.32
CA TRP A 224 -4.82 -19.07 -22.11
C TRP A 224 -3.42 -18.44 -22.11
N TYR A 225 -3.39 -17.14 -22.37
CA TYR A 225 -2.19 -16.31 -22.37
C TYR A 225 -2.60 -14.92 -21.90
N GLY A 226 -2.05 -14.47 -20.77
CA GLY A 226 -2.52 -13.25 -20.10
C GLY A 226 -1.63 -12.88 -18.93
N THR A 227 -1.86 -11.69 -18.39
CA THR A 227 -1.12 -11.20 -17.23
C THR A 227 -1.68 -11.80 -15.93
N VAL A 228 -0.87 -12.02 -14.91
CA VAL A 228 -1.27 -12.68 -13.64
C VAL A 228 -1.02 -11.78 -12.42
N GLY A 229 -1.46 -12.22 -11.24
CA GLY A 229 -1.38 -11.45 -9.99
C GLY A 229 -2.72 -10.83 -9.64
N ASN A 230 -3.66 -11.65 -9.17
CA ASN A 230 -5.02 -11.23 -8.82
C ASN A 230 -5.04 -10.33 -7.57
N ILE A 231 -4.21 -10.65 -6.57
CA ILE A 231 -3.94 -9.81 -5.41
C ILE A 231 -2.45 -9.45 -5.43
N VAL A 232 -2.15 -8.15 -5.31
CA VAL A 232 -0.78 -7.62 -5.22
C VAL A 232 -0.62 -6.92 -3.88
N ASN A 233 0.21 -7.50 -3.01
CA ASN A 233 0.54 -6.99 -1.69
C ASN A 233 1.82 -6.15 -1.75
N LEU A 234 1.71 -4.84 -1.55
CA LEU A 234 2.84 -3.92 -1.53
C LEU A 234 3.48 -3.92 -0.13
N ARG A 235 4.79 -4.11 -0.05
CA ARG A 235 5.56 -4.08 1.19
C ARG A 235 6.86 -3.29 0.97
N THR A 236 7.54 -2.76 1.97
CA THR A 236 7.32 -2.93 3.40
C THR A 236 6.43 -1.86 4.00
N VAL A 237 5.47 -2.27 4.84
CA VAL A 237 4.76 -1.39 5.79
C VAL A 237 4.88 -2.03 7.16
N GLN A 238 5.17 -1.26 8.19
CA GLN A 238 5.58 -1.79 9.49
C GLN A 238 4.74 -1.25 10.66
N VAL A 239 4.67 -2.04 11.74
CA VAL A 239 4.25 -1.55 13.05
C VAL A 239 5.39 -0.77 13.69
N GLY A 240 5.25 0.55 13.76
CA GLY A 240 6.08 1.47 14.51
C GLY A 240 5.60 1.68 15.94
N TYR A 241 6.43 2.36 16.74
CA TYR A 241 6.10 2.70 18.13
C TYR A 241 6.63 4.08 18.52
N ASP A 242 5.72 4.95 18.94
CA ASP A 242 6.07 6.20 19.62
C ASP A 242 6.10 5.96 21.13
N ALA A 243 7.32 5.86 21.67
CA ALA A 243 7.54 5.62 23.08
C ALA A 243 7.13 6.79 23.99
N ALA A 244 7.11 8.03 23.48
CA ALA A 244 6.72 9.19 24.28
C ALA A 244 5.21 9.22 24.51
N ALA A 245 4.43 8.86 23.49
CA ALA A 245 2.98 8.77 23.56
C ALA A 245 2.46 7.37 23.96
N GLY A 246 3.31 6.34 23.95
CA GLY A 246 2.89 4.95 24.12
C GLY A 246 2.01 4.43 22.97
N ARG A 247 2.18 4.99 21.77
CA ARG A 247 1.26 4.81 20.64
C ARG A 247 1.84 3.86 19.58
N ALA A 248 1.01 2.94 19.08
CA ALA A 248 1.36 2.12 17.92
C ALA A 248 1.17 2.95 16.65
N LEU A 249 2.13 2.90 15.72
CA LEU A 249 2.10 3.69 14.49
C LEU A 249 2.08 2.78 13.27
N LEU A 250 1.26 3.11 12.29
CA LEU A 250 1.41 2.57 10.94
C LEU A 250 2.57 3.28 10.27
N ASP A 251 3.72 2.62 10.20
CA ASP A 251 4.93 3.15 9.58
C ASP A 251 5.01 2.70 8.12
N LEU A 252 4.77 3.63 7.20
CA LEU A 252 4.88 3.40 5.76
C LEU A 252 6.36 3.36 5.31
N GLY A 253 7.27 4.01 6.04
CA GLY A 253 8.61 4.29 5.52
C GLY A 253 8.59 5.24 4.31
N THR A 254 9.77 5.60 3.80
CA THR A 254 9.93 6.58 2.72
C THR A 254 9.47 6.03 1.37
N ASP A 255 9.86 4.80 1.04
CA ASP A 255 9.57 4.17 -0.26
C ASP A 255 8.05 3.96 -0.47
N MET A 256 7.34 3.40 0.52
CA MET A 256 5.89 3.24 0.40
C MET A 256 5.16 4.60 0.39
N THR A 257 5.61 5.56 1.20
CA THR A 257 5.02 6.91 1.20
C THR A 257 5.12 7.53 -0.19
N TYR A 258 6.26 7.38 -0.86
CA TYR A 258 6.43 7.83 -2.25
C TYR A 258 5.47 7.11 -3.20
N VAL A 259 5.45 5.77 -3.17
CA VAL A 259 4.59 4.95 -4.04
C VAL A 259 3.11 5.32 -3.89
N LEU A 260 2.64 5.50 -2.65
CA LEU A 260 1.27 5.90 -2.35
C LEU A 260 0.99 7.34 -2.81
N SER A 261 1.91 8.27 -2.60
CA SER A 261 1.79 9.65 -3.09
C SER A 261 1.69 9.72 -4.61
N GLN A 262 2.28 8.75 -5.32
CA GLN A 262 2.24 8.58 -6.76
C GLN A 262 1.31 7.42 -7.18
N SER A 263 0.24 7.16 -6.41
CA SER A 263 -0.70 6.05 -6.64
C SER A 263 -1.25 6.01 -8.07
N THR A 264 -1.44 7.16 -8.71
CA THR A 264 -1.77 7.31 -10.14
C THR A 264 -0.85 6.52 -11.05
N LYS A 265 0.45 6.60 -10.80
CA LYS A 265 1.50 6.00 -11.64
C LYS A 265 1.70 4.54 -11.28
N TYR A 266 1.74 4.21 -9.99
CA TYR A 266 2.18 2.89 -9.56
C TYR A 266 1.05 1.93 -9.21
N ILE A 267 -0.12 2.43 -8.80
CA ILE A 267 -1.20 1.60 -8.23
C ILE A 267 -2.41 1.52 -9.16
N ARG A 268 -2.87 2.67 -9.66
CA ARG A 268 -4.05 2.73 -10.53
C ARG A 268 -3.93 1.87 -11.79
N PRO A 269 -2.77 1.75 -12.47
CA PRO A 269 -2.64 0.83 -13.60
C PRO A 269 -2.98 -0.60 -13.22
N LEU A 270 -2.53 -1.07 -12.05
CA LEU A 270 -2.82 -2.43 -11.59
C LEU A 270 -4.32 -2.63 -11.32
N GLN A 271 -4.93 -1.67 -10.63
CA GLN A 271 -6.36 -1.71 -10.28
C GLN A 271 -7.27 -1.65 -11.51
N GLU A 272 -6.94 -0.81 -12.49
CA GLU A 272 -7.70 -0.68 -13.75
C GLU A 272 -7.60 -1.93 -14.63
N HIS A 273 -6.54 -2.73 -14.46
CA HIS A 273 -6.44 -4.08 -15.04
C HIS A 273 -7.17 -5.16 -14.23
N GLY A 274 -7.92 -4.78 -13.21
CA GLY A 274 -8.75 -5.68 -12.40
C GLY A 274 -8.06 -6.32 -11.21
N ARG A 275 -6.80 -5.96 -10.92
CA ARG A 275 -6.07 -6.47 -9.75
C ARG A 275 -6.56 -5.82 -8.47
N LYS A 276 -6.44 -6.53 -7.36
CA LYS A 276 -6.60 -5.98 -6.02
C LYS A 276 -5.25 -5.60 -5.45
N VAL A 277 -5.05 -4.32 -5.14
CA VAL A 277 -3.79 -3.82 -4.60
C VAL A 277 -3.95 -3.53 -3.11
N CYS A 278 -3.21 -4.26 -2.30
CA CYS A 278 -3.23 -4.17 -0.84
C CYS A 278 -1.86 -3.70 -0.32
N ILE A 279 -1.82 -3.13 0.88
CA ILE A 279 -0.56 -3.01 1.63
C ILE A 279 -0.37 -4.22 2.55
N SER A 280 0.86 -4.75 2.66
CA SER A 280 1.19 -5.79 3.62
C SER A 280 1.91 -5.20 4.82
N ILE A 281 1.29 -5.32 5.99
CA ILE A 281 1.81 -4.85 7.26
C ILE A 281 2.56 -5.99 7.96
N GLU A 282 3.76 -5.69 8.43
CA GLU A 282 4.59 -6.59 9.23
C GLU A 282 5.17 -5.89 10.47
N GLY A 283 5.91 -6.61 11.30
CA GLY A 283 6.55 -6.04 12.48
C GLY A 283 7.77 -5.16 12.15
N GLY A 284 7.94 -4.05 12.88
CA GLY A 284 9.08 -3.11 12.72
C GLY A 284 10.30 -3.40 13.59
N GLY A 285 10.39 -4.58 14.20
CA GLY A 285 11.51 -4.98 15.05
C GLY A 285 11.63 -4.18 16.35
N LYS A 286 10.59 -3.50 16.81
CA LYS A 286 10.61 -2.65 18.02
C LYS A 286 10.09 -3.35 19.27
N GLY A 287 9.66 -4.60 19.17
CA GLY A 287 9.07 -5.37 20.28
C GLY A 287 7.57 -5.15 20.49
N LEU A 288 6.97 -4.26 19.70
CA LEU A 288 5.54 -4.11 19.56
C LEU A 288 5.10 -4.68 18.20
N GLY A 289 3.97 -5.39 18.18
CA GLY A 289 3.39 -6.00 16.98
C GLY A 289 1.98 -6.53 17.25
N PHE A 290 1.42 -7.29 16.33
CA PHE A 290 0.00 -7.67 16.37
C PHE A 290 -0.41 -8.48 17.62
N CYS A 291 0.48 -9.29 18.19
CA CYS A 291 0.20 -10.10 19.39
C CYS A 291 0.35 -9.37 20.74
N ASN A 292 0.68 -8.08 20.81
CA ASN A 292 0.86 -7.39 22.09
C ASN A 292 0.37 -5.92 22.14
N LEU A 293 -0.51 -5.53 21.21
CA LEU A 293 -1.22 -4.25 21.28
C LEU A 293 -2.29 -4.26 22.37
N THR A 294 -2.43 -3.12 23.05
CA THR A 294 -3.56 -2.82 23.94
C THR A 294 -4.82 -2.46 23.13
N ASP A 295 -6.00 -2.56 23.75
CA ASP A 295 -7.27 -2.26 23.06
C ASP A 295 -7.31 -0.82 22.49
N ALA A 296 -6.78 0.16 23.23
CA ALA A 296 -6.68 1.55 22.75
C ALA A 296 -5.70 1.71 21.57
N GLN A 297 -4.58 0.98 21.57
CA GLN A 297 -3.65 0.96 20.44
C GLN A 297 -4.26 0.26 19.22
N ILE A 298 -5.08 -0.78 19.41
CA ILE A 298 -5.78 -1.48 18.34
C ILE A 298 -6.77 -0.54 17.64
N GLU A 299 -7.61 0.15 18.41
CA GLU A 299 -8.59 1.09 17.87
C GLU A 299 -7.91 2.21 17.07
N ASP A 300 -6.88 2.84 17.65
CA ASP A 300 -6.13 3.90 16.98
C ASP A 300 -5.36 3.39 15.75
N PHE A 301 -4.72 2.22 15.82
CA PHE A 301 -4.00 1.65 14.69
C PHE A 301 -4.95 1.26 13.55
N ALA A 302 -6.13 0.71 13.86
CA ALA A 302 -7.15 0.41 12.85
C ALA A 302 -7.64 1.70 12.15
N ALA A 303 -7.80 2.79 12.88
CA ALA A 303 -8.13 4.11 12.31
C ALA A 303 -7.00 4.65 11.40
N GLN A 304 -5.73 4.47 11.77
CA GLN A 304 -4.59 4.82 10.93
C GLN A 304 -4.59 4.02 9.61
N VAL A 305 -4.78 2.69 9.68
CA VAL A 305 -4.89 1.83 8.49
C VAL A 305 -6.05 2.27 7.60
N LYS A 306 -7.24 2.48 8.17
CA LYS A 306 -8.40 2.99 7.43
C LYS A 306 -8.07 4.29 6.69
N THR A 307 -7.43 5.24 7.38
CA THR A 307 -7.05 6.52 6.79
C THR A 307 -6.18 6.33 5.55
N VAL A 308 -5.17 5.45 5.61
CA VAL A 308 -4.30 5.16 4.45
C VAL A 308 -5.07 4.45 3.33
N ILE A 309 -5.86 3.43 3.65
CA ILE A 309 -6.64 2.68 2.65
C ILE A 309 -7.63 3.59 1.91
N GLU A 310 -8.31 4.49 2.63
CA GLU A 310 -9.26 5.44 2.04
C GLU A 310 -8.55 6.55 1.28
N GLN A 311 -7.47 7.12 1.83
CA GLN A 311 -6.73 8.22 1.21
C GLN A 311 -6.14 7.84 -0.15
N TYR A 312 -5.60 6.62 -0.26
CA TYR A 312 -4.94 6.14 -1.49
C TYR A 312 -5.81 5.17 -2.30
N GLU A 313 -7.06 4.94 -1.86
CA GLU A 313 -8.05 4.08 -2.51
C GLU A 313 -7.52 2.67 -2.79
N LEU A 314 -6.84 2.09 -1.80
CA LEU A 314 -6.34 0.73 -1.86
C LEU A 314 -7.48 -0.28 -1.75
N ASP A 315 -7.29 -1.48 -2.28
CA ASP A 315 -8.29 -2.54 -2.24
C ASP A 315 -8.34 -3.27 -0.90
N GLY A 316 -7.30 -3.15 -0.06
CA GLY A 316 -7.27 -3.82 1.24
C GLY A 316 -5.92 -3.87 1.93
N VAL A 317 -5.82 -4.76 2.90
CA VAL A 317 -4.63 -4.96 3.74
C VAL A 317 -4.34 -6.45 3.94
N ASN A 318 -3.05 -6.80 3.91
CA ASN A 318 -2.54 -8.09 4.34
C ASN A 318 -1.79 -7.95 5.67
N LEU A 319 -2.01 -8.88 6.60
CA LEU A 319 -1.32 -8.92 7.88
C LEU A 319 -0.35 -10.11 7.92
N TRP A 320 0.94 -9.83 8.10
CA TRP A 320 1.98 -10.85 8.20
C TRP A 320 2.82 -10.58 9.45
N ASP A 321 2.50 -11.27 10.56
CA ASP A 321 3.24 -11.09 11.82
C ASP A 321 4.60 -11.79 11.78
N ARG A 322 5.55 -11.10 11.17
CA ARG A 322 6.97 -11.44 11.23
C ARG A 322 7.76 -10.21 11.65
N ASN A 323 8.98 -10.42 12.13
CA ASN A 323 9.92 -9.34 12.43
C ASN A 323 9.47 -8.35 13.53
N SER A 324 8.42 -8.63 14.31
CA SER A 324 7.97 -7.77 15.43
C SER A 324 9.05 -7.60 16.51
N GLY A 325 9.89 -8.62 16.71
CA GLY A 325 10.98 -8.60 17.69
C GLY A 325 10.49 -8.61 19.13
N TYR A 326 9.44 -9.38 19.42
CA TYR A 326 8.78 -9.50 20.72
C TYR A 326 9.75 -9.78 21.88
N GLY A 327 9.33 -9.40 23.10
CA GLY A 327 10.08 -9.67 24.33
C GLY A 327 11.15 -8.63 24.68
N LYS A 328 11.20 -7.50 23.97
CA LYS A 328 12.07 -6.37 24.33
C LYS A 328 11.64 -5.72 25.65
N GLU A 329 12.62 -5.23 26.41
CA GLU A 329 12.39 -4.55 27.67
C GLU A 329 11.46 -3.33 27.48
N GLY A 330 10.47 -3.19 28.38
CA GLY A 330 9.48 -2.12 28.33
C GLY A 330 8.28 -2.35 27.41
N MET A 331 8.26 -3.45 26.63
CA MET A 331 7.12 -3.80 25.77
C MET A 331 6.13 -4.75 26.46
N PRO A 332 4.83 -4.69 26.10
CA PRO A 332 3.84 -5.63 26.62
C PRO A 332 4.17 -7.08 26.23
N ALA A 333 3.81 -8.03 27.09
CA ALA A 333 3.93 -9.45 26.78
C ALA A 333 2.98 -9.84 25.63
N VAL A 334 3.43 -10.79 24.81
CA VAL A 334 2.57 -11.38 23.78
C VAL A 334 1.38 -12.10 24.42
N ASN A 335 0.24 -12.05 23.75
CA ASN A 335 -0.96 -12.77 24.12
C ASN A 335 -1.75 -13.20 22.87
N THR A 336 -2.65 -14.15 23.06
CA THR A 336 -3.41 -14.79 21.97
C THR A 336 -4.65 -13.98 21.54
N THR A 337 -4.99 -12.90 22.25
CA THR A 337 -6.22 -12.12 22.01
C THR A 337 -5.99 -10.83 21.21
N SER A 338 -4.78 -10.26 21.28
CA SER A 338 -4.45 -8.97 20.66
C SER A 338 -4.60 -9.02 19.14
N TYR A 339 -4.07 -10.05 18.49
CA TYR A 339 -4.12 -10.16 17.03
C TYR A 339 -5.55 -10.43 16.50
N PRO A 340 -6.35 -11.36 17.08
CA PRO A 340 -7.76 -11.50 16.73
C PRO A 340 -8.58 -10.20 16.94
N LYS A 341 -8.32 -9.45 18.01
CA LYS A 341 -8.96 -8.14 18.25
C LYS A 341 -8.57 -7.12 17.19
N LEU A 342 -7.30 -7.08 16.78
CA LEU A 342 -6.83 -6.22 15.70
C LEU A 342 -7.54 -6.54 14.37
N ILE A 343 -7.61 -7.82 14.00
CA ILE A 343 -8.30 -8.28 12.79
C ILE A 343 -9.77 -7.84 12.81
N LYS A 344 -10.45 -8.05 13.94
CA LYS A 344 -11.85 -7.63 14.11
C LYS A 344 -11.99 -6.11 13.97
N ALA A 345 -11.17 -5.33 14.65
CA ALA A 345 -11.20 -3.86 14.59
C ALA A 345 -10.93 -3.34 13.17
N LEU A 346 -9.98 -3.95 12.44
CA LEU A 346 -9.71 -3.62 11.04
C LEU A 346 -10.92 -3.93 10.15
N ARG A 347 -11.57 -5.08 10.31
CA ARG A 347 -12.79 -5.41 9.56
C ARG A 347 -13.91 -4.42 9.84
N GLU A 348 -14.13 -4.06 11.10
CA GLU A 348 -15.14 -3.08 11.50
C GLU A 348 -14.84 -1.68 10.94
N ALA A 349 -13.56 -1.30 10.89
CA ALA A 349 -13.13 0.01 10.36
C ALA A 349 -13.21 0.09 8.82
N LEU A 350 -12.79 -0.97 8.12
CA LEU A 350 -12.67 -1.02 6.65
C LEU A 350 -13.97 -1.45 5.94
N GLY A 351 -14.90 -2.10 6.66
CA GLY A 351 -16.11 -2.67 6.08
C GLY A 351 -15.85 -3.94 5.27
N THR A 352 -16.86 -4.41 4.53
CA THR A 352 -16.82 -5.65 3.74
C THR A 352 -16.30 -5.47 2.32
N GLU A 353 -16.19 -4.23 1.85
CA GLU A 353 -15.77 -3.92 0.47
C GLU A 353 -14.25 -3.98 0.27
N LYS A 354 -13.48 -3.89 1.36
CA LYS A 354 -12.03 -3.96 1.36
C LYS A 354 -11.56 -5.36 1.74
N LEU A 355 -10.51 -5.83 1.07
CA LEU A 355 -9.85 -7.08 1.42
C LEU A 355 -9.13 -6.94 2.78
N LEU A 356 -9.30 -7.95 3.62
CA LEU A 356 -8.51 -8.17 4.82
C LEU A 356 -8.00 -9.61 4.78
N THR A 357 -6.70 -9.77 4.54
CA THR A 357 -6.05 -11.07 4.39
C THR A 357 -5.00 -11.31 5.45
N VAL A 358 -4.73 -12.57 5.75
CA VAL A 358 -3.76 -12.98 6.78
C VAL A 358 -2.74 -13.94 6.21
N THR A 359 -1.47 -13.65 6.44
CA THR A 359 -0.39 -14.62 6.24
C THR A 359 -0.20 -15.44 7.52
N VAL A 360 -0.38 -16.76 7.40
CA VAL A 360 -0.25 -17.73 8.49
C VAL A 360 1.21 -18.07 8.67
N TYR A 361 1.75 -17.72 9.83
CA TYR A 361 3.18 -17.79 10.09
C TYR A 361 3.46 -17.92 11.58
N GLU A 362 4.17 -18.99 11.95
CA GLU A 362 4.71 -19.23 13.30
C GLU A 362 3.67 -19.13 14.45
N GLU A 363 4.16 -18.87 15.66
CA GLU A 363 3.38 -18.74 16.90
C GLU A 363 2.24 -17.71 16.84
N PRO A 364 2.37 -16.53 16.17
CA PRO A 364 1.31 -15.54 16.12
C PRO A 364 -0.06 -16.04 15.63
N THR A 365 -0.07 -17.00 14.71
CA THR A 365 -1.32 -17.56 14.12
C THR A 365 -1.69 -18.94 14.65
N ALA A 366 -0.84 -19.54 15.51
CA ALA A 366 -0.98 -20.92 15.97
C ALA A 366 -2.28 -21.20 16.75
N THR A 367 -2.91 -20.17 17.32
CA THR A 367 -4.14 -20.28 18.12
C THR A 367 -5.42 -19.94 17.38
N PHE A 368 -5.37 -19.56 16.10
CA PHE A 368 -6.54 -19.09 15.34
C PHE A 368 -7.64 -20.14 15.11
N TRP A 369 -7.35 -21.41 15.39
CA TRP A 369 -8.31 -22.51 15.37
C TRP A 369 -9.15 -22.60 16.66
N ASP A 370 -8.69 -21.99 17.76
CA ASP A 370 -9.28 -22.08 19.10
C ASP A 370 -9.94 -20.76 19.49
N THR A 371 -11.27 -20.71 19.35
CA THR A 371 -12.06 -19.50 19.65
C THR A 371 -12.01 -19.10 21.14
N GLU A 372 -11.75 -20.02 22.06
CA GLU A 372 -11.59 -19.69 23.47
C GLU A 372 -10.26 -18.96 23.69
N ALA A 373 -9.18 -19.49 23.11
CA ALA A 373 -7.85 -18.87 23.19
C ALA A 373 -7.80 -17.49 22.52
N THR A 374 -8.58 -17.26 21.46
CA THR A 374 -8.67 -15.96 20.76
C THR A 374 -9.66 -14.98 21.40
N GLY A 375 -10.11 -15.23 22.63
CA GLY A 375 -10.97 -14.32 23.38
C GLY A 375 -12.40 -14.26 22.85
N GLY A 376 -12.90 -15.36 22.31
CA GLY A 376 -14.24 -15.47 21.73
C GLY A 376 -14.34 -15.01 20.27
N ILE A 377 -13.22 -14.71 19.61
CA ILE A 377 -13.19 -14.22 18.22
C ILE A 377 -12.83 -15.36 17.27
N ALA A 378 -13.78 -15.83 16.48
CA ALA A 378 -13.49 -16.71 15.36
C ALA A 378 -12.90 -15.87 14.20
N VAL A 379 -11.59 -15.94 14.01
CA VAL A 379 -10.85 -15.08 13.06
C VAL A 379 -11.39 -15.20 11.63
N GLY A 380 -11.82 -16.40 11.21
CA GLY A 380 -12.36 -16.65 9.87
C GLY A 380 -13.65 -15.88 9.53
N ASP A 381 -14.36 -15.35 10.53
CA ASP A 381 -15.54 -14.48 10.31
C ASP A 381 -15.15 -13.07 9.82
N TYR A 382 -13.90 -12.67 10.03
CA TYR A 382 -13.46 -11.28 9.79
C TYR A 382 -12.48 -11.16 8.61
N ILE A 383 -11.93 -12.25 8.10
CA ILE A 383 -10.94 -12.23 7.00
C ILE A 383 -11.50 -12.82 5.71
N ASP A 384 -11.03 -12.30 4.57
CA ASP A 384 -11.43 -12.79 3.25
C ASP A 384 -10.67 -14.05 2.87
N TYR A 385 -9.34 -14.00 3.02
CA TYR A 385 -8.43 -15.09 2.68
C TYR A 385 -7.31 -15.21 3.71
N ALA A 386 -6.76 -16.41 3.83
CA ALA A 386 -5.48 -16.63 4.49
C ALA A 386 -4.58 -17.51 3.63
N TRP A 387 -3.27 -17.44 3.83
CA TRP A 387 -2.32 -18.31 3.14
C TRP A 387 -1.05 -18.51 3.94
N SER A 388 -0.31 -19.58 3.63
CA SER A 388 1.00 -19.88 4.25
C SER A 388 2.00 -18.72 4.07
N GLY A 389 2.75 -18.41 5.13
CA GLY A 389 3.89 -17.49 5.10
C GLY A 389 5.25 -18.16 4.94
N TYR A 390 5.30 -19.48 4.86
CA TYR A 390 6.57 -20.21 4.81
C TYR A 390 7.12 -20.28 3.39
N ASN A 391 8.13 -19.44 3.11
CA ASN A 391 8.68 -19.27 1.77
C ASN A 391 10.21 -19.06 1.74
N SER A 392 10.95 -19.66 2.69
CA SER A 392 12.42 -19.52 2.75
C SER A 392 13.12 -20.13 1.54
N ASN A 393 14.09 -19.40 0.96
CA ASN A 393 14.94 -19.91 -0.13
C ASN A 393 15.96 -20.97 0.31
N SER A 394 16.11 -21.20 1.63
CA SER A 394 16.98 -22.24 2.19
C SER A 394 16.26 -23.57 2.45
N GLU A 395 14.95 -23.61 2.22
CA GLU A 395 14.09 -24.76 2.52
C GLU A 395 13.36 -25.22 1.27
N ALA A 396 12.87 -26.48 1.29
CA ALA A 396 11.94 -26.96 0.26
C ALA A 396 10.64 -26.15 0.31
N PRO A 397 9.84 -26.10 -0.77
CA PRO A 397 8.52 -25.50 -0.71
C PRO A 397 7.67 -26.13 0.40
N GLN A 398 7.18 -25.31 1.32
CA GLN A 398 6.46 -25.78 2.51
C GLN A 398 4.96 -25.88 2.23
N LEU A 399 4.45 -27.11 2.18
CA LEU A 399 3.01 -27.37 2.08
C LEU A 399 2.37 -27.35 3.47
N LEU A 400 1.69 -26.25 3.79
CA LEU A 400 0.94 -26.08 5.02
C LEU A 400 -0.52 -26.48 4.76
N ASP A 401 -0.84 -27.78 4.84
CA ASP A 401 -2.21 -28.30 4.70
C ASP A 401 -2.81 -28.67 6.07
N PRO A 402 -3.71 -27.82 6.63
CA PRO A 402 -4.31 -28.07 7.94
C PRO A 402 -5.26 -29.27 8.01
N TRP A 403 -5.73 -29.78 6.86
CA TRP A 403 -6.75 -30.82 6.80
C TRP A 403 -6.18 -32.23 6.65
N HIS A 404 -4.94 -32.34 6.20
CA HIS A 404 -4.25 -33.60 5.99
C HIS A 404 -2.86 -33.62 6.65
N PRO A 405 -2.73 -33.25 7.94
CA PRO A 405 -1.44 -33.17 8.62
C PRO A 405 -0.73 -34.52 8.77
N GLU A 406 -1.43 -35.62 8.51
CA GLU A 406 -0.89 -36.98 8.55
C GLU A 406 -0.06 -37.37 7.32
N LEU A 407 -0.13 -36.59 6.23
CA LEU A 407 0.61 -36.87 5.00
C LEU A 407 2.11 -36.58 5.19
N GLU A 408 2.98 -37.51 4.79
CA GLU A 408 4.42 -37.46 5.04
C GLU A 408 5.12 -36.22 4.46
N TYR A 409 4.60 -35.68 3.35
CA TYR A 409 5.16 -34.52 2.66
C TYR A 409 4.54 -33.18 3.12
N VAL A 410 3.56 -33.19 4.02
CA VAL A 410 3.05 -31.95 4.62
C VAL A 410 4.10 -31.40 5.59
N SER A 411 4.24 -30.07 5.59
CA SER A 411 5.26 -29.36 6.34
C SER A 411 5.27 -29.74 7.83
N THR A 412 6.45 -29.71 8.43
CA THR A 412 6.61 -29.83 9.89
C THR A 412 6.07 -28.61 10.63
N TYR A 413 5.96 -27.47 9.93
CA TYR A 413 5.15 -26.35 10.38
C TYR A 413 3.70 -26.80 10.32
N THR A 414 3.07 -26.97 11.49
CA THR A 414 1.69 -27.44 11.57
C THR A 414 0.77 -26.30 11.97
N GLN A 415 -0.37 -26.23 11.28
CA GLN A 415 -1.43 -25.29 11.55
C GLN A 415 -2.74 -26.07 11.56
N LYS A 416 -3.63 -25.82 12.52
CA LYS A 416 -5.00 -26.33 12.47
C LYS A 416 -5.90 -25.38 11.68
N PRO A 417 -7.01 -25.88 11.09
CA PRO A 417 -7.94 -25.03 10.35
C PRO A 417 -8.38 -23.83 11.17
N ILE A 418 -8.25 -22.62 10.61
CA ILE A 418 -8.67 -21.38 11.26
C ILE A 418 -10.17 -21.44 11.54
N ALA A 419 -10.58 -21.07 12.75
CA ALA A 419 -11.99 -21.11 13.16
C ALA A 419 -12.84 -20.29 12.17
N ASN A 420 -13.89 -20.91 11.65
CA ASN A 420 -14.84 -20.36 10.67
C ASN A 420 -14.25 -19.93 9.31
N LEU A 421 -12.99 -20.24 8.99
CA LEU A 421 -12.45 -20.01 7.65
C LEU A 421 -12.75 -21.22 6.73
N PRO A 422 -13.55 -21.08 5.67
CA PRO A 422 -13.75 -22.09 4.65
C PRO A 422 -12.43 -22.50 3.98
N LYS A 423 -12.28 -23.80 3.70
CA LYS A 423 -11.06 -24.35 3.10
C LYS A 423 -10.72 -23.77 1.72
N ASP A 424 -11.73 -23.33 0.98
CA ASP A 424 -11.57 -22.72 -0.34
C ASP A 424 -10.98 -21.30 -0.27
N ARG A 425 -10.86 -20.72 0.94
CA ARG A 425 -10.27 -19.40 1.20
C ARG A 425 -8.89 -19.47 1.87
N TYR A 426 -8.25 -20.65 1.89
CA TYR A 426 -6.96 -20.88 2.52
C TYR A 426 -5.90 -21.39 1.53
N GLY A 427 -4.91 -20.57 1.18
CA GLY A 427 -3.79 -20.97 0.32
C GLY A 427 -2.74 -21.80 1.07
N CYS A 428 -2.59 -23.08 0.74
CA CYS A 428 -1.71 -24.00 1.48
C CYS A 428 -0.21 -23.83 1.19
N ILE A 429 0.18 -23.11 0.15
CA ILE A 429 1.58 -23.01 -0.27
C ILE A 429 1.95 -21.59 -0.68
N ASN A 430 3.15 -21.16 -0.26
CA ASN A 430 3.81 -19.94 -0.67
C ASN A 430 5.19 -20.31 -1.19
N PHE A 431 5.39 -20.19 -2.50
CA PHE A 431 6.59 -20.66 -3.15
C PHE A 431 7.75 -19.68 -2.93
N PRO A 432 8.89 -20.15 -2.41
CA PRO A 432 10.12 -19.37 -2.44
C PRO A 432 10.52 -19.04 -3.87
N ILE A 433 11.19 -17.91 -4.07
CA ILE A 433 11.94 -17.65 -5.29
C ILE A 433 13.40 -18.00 -5.03
N TYR A 434 13.91 -18.99 -5.78
CA TYR A 434 15.25 -19.53 -5.57
C TYR A 434 16.27 -18.92 -6.56
N PRO A 435 17.50 -18.63 -6.11
CA PRO A 435 18.61 -18.36 -7.00
C PRO A 435 19.06 -19.64 -7.72
N ALA A 436 20.04 -19.55 -8.62
CA ALA A 436 20.68 -20.71 -9.23
C ALA A 436 21.13 -21.75 -8.18
N ALA A 437 20.80 -23.02 -8.40
CA ALA A 437 21.24 -24.11 -7.52
C ALA A 437 22.76 -24.30 -7.62
N GLN A 438 23.43 -24.44 -6.49
CA GLN A 438 24.87 -24.70 -6.43
C GLN A 438 25.16 -26.20 -6.44
N THR A 439 24.19 -27.02 -6.04
CA THR A 439 24.30 -28.48 -5.98
C THR A 439 23.06 -29.16 -6.55
N GLU A 440 23.19 -30.44 -6.90
CA GLU A 440 22.03 -31.26 -7.32
C GLU A 440 21.04 -31.47 -6.18
N GLU A 441 21.52 -31.59 -4.93
CA GLU A 441 20.69 -31.70 -3.74
C GLU A 441 19.80 -30.46 -3.56
N GLU A 442 20.36 -29.26 -3.75
CA GLU A 442 19.60 -28.02 -3.75
C GLU A 442 18.56 -28.00 -4.88
N ALA A 443 18.94 -28.39 -6.10
CA ALA A 443 18.01 -28.43 -7.22
C ALA A 443 16.83 -29.39 -6.95
N MET A 444 17.10 -30.57 -6.40
CA MET A 444 16.07 -31.55 -6.04
C MET A 444 15.17 -31.08 -4.91
N MET A 445 15.73 -30.42 -3.89
CA MET A 445 14.99 -29.87 -2.75
C MET A 445 13.94 -28.83 -3.20
N ARG A 446 14.27 -28.04 -4.22
CA ARG A 446 13.43 -26.95 -4.74
C ARG A 446 12.28 -27.43 -5.63
N GLU A 447 12.37 -28.64 -6.20
CA GLU A 447 11.31 -29.19 -7.03
C GLU A 447 10.15 -29.72 -6.16
N PRO A 448 8.93 -29.14 -6.23
CA PRO A 448 7.83 -29.53 -5.37
C PRO A 448 7.08 -30.77 -5.89
N ARG A 449 7.79 -31.88 -6.15
CA ARG A 449 7.21 -33.09 -6.77
C ARG A 449 6.10 -33.73 -5.96
N PHE A 450 6.08 -33.53 -4.64
CA PHE A 450 5.00 -33.98 -3.76
C PHE A 450 3.62 -33.43 -4.20
N LEU A 451 3.59 -32.28 -4.89
CA LEU A 451 2.36 -31.72 -5.44
C LEU A 451 1.73 -32.60 -6.52
N LEU A 452 2.47 -33.49 -7.16
CA LEU A 452 1.89 -34.43 -8.13
C LEU A 452 0.89 -35.39 -7.46
N ASP A 453 1.09 -35.72 -6.18
CA ASP A 453 0.10 -36.45 -5.39
C ASP A 453 -0.92 -35.50 -4.76
N TRP A 454 -0.46 -34.36 -4.23
CA TRP A 454 -1.35 -33.47 -3.48
C TRP A 454 -2.39 -32.74 -4.34
N THR A 455 -1.98 -32.19 -5.49
CA THR A 455 -2.81 -31.38 -6.38
C THR A 455 -4.09 -32.08 -6.86
N PRO A 456 -4.06 -33.33 -7.35
CA PRO A 456 -5.27 -34.01 -7.80
C PRO A 456 -6.15 -34.56 -6.67
N ASN A 457 -5.60 -34.77 -5.46
CA ASN A 457 -6.27 -35.53 -4.41
C ASN A 457 -6.77 -34.67 -3.23
N TYR A 458 -6.06 -33.60 -2.88
CA TYR A 458 -6.26 -32.89 -1.61
C TYR A 458 -6.37 -31.37 -1.75
N LYS A 459 -5.91 -30.78 -2.87
CA LYS A 459 -5.90 -29.33 -3.10
C LYS A 459 -7.27 -28.67 -2.85
N PRO A 460 -7.40 -27.74 -1.89
CA PRO A 460 -8.70 -27.19 -1.51
C PRO A 460 -9.17 -26.02 -2.39
N ASN A 461 -8.26 -25.33 -3.07
CA ASN A 461 -8.53 -24.18 -3.94
C ASN A 461 -7.36 -23.93 -4.91
N ASN A 462 -7.47 -22.87 -5.72
CA ASN A 462 -6.47 -22.51 -6.73
C ASN A 462 -5.54 -21.38 -6.28
N ILE A 463 -5.55 -20.97 -5.01
CA ILE A 463 -4.68 -19.91 -4.50
C ILE A 463 -3.22 -20.38 -4.57
N ILE A 464 -2.41 -19.61 -5.27
CA ILE A 464 -0.96 -19.79 -5.36
C ILE A 464 -0.28 -18.49 -4.94
N VAL A 465 0.63 -18.59 -3.98
CA VAL A 465 1.37 -17.45 -3.45
C VAL A 465 2.85 -17.63 -3.77
N PHE A 466 3.53 -16.52 -4.03
CA PHE A 466 4.98 -16.49 -4.20
C PHE A 466 5.59 -15.48 -3.22
N ASP A 467 6.88 -15.69 -2.91
CA ASP A 467 7.71 -14.65 -2.29
C ASP A 467 7.76 -13.37 -3.14
N ASP A 468 8.43 -12.34 -2.63
CA ASP A 468 8.56 -11.04 -3.31
C ASP A 468 8.95 -11.20 -4.79
N LEU A 469 8.12 -10.64 -5.68
CA LEU A 469 8.34 -10.71 -7.12
C LEU A 469 9.73 -10.20 -7.48
N HIS A 470 10.32 -10.87 -8.46
CA HIS A 470 11.64 -10.54 -8.97
C HIS A 470 11.54 -9.93 -10.36
N SER A 471 12.45 -9.00 -10.69
CA SER A 471 12.57 -8.43 -12.04
C SER A 471 13.75 -9.07 -12.77
N ASN A 472 13.90 -8.81 -14.07
CA ASN A 472 15.13 -9.18 -14.78
C ASN A 472 16.31 -8.35 -14.27
N LEU A 473 17.22 -8.98 -13.52
CA LEU A 473 18.44 -8.40 -12.97
C LEU A 473 19.65 -9.28 -13.29
N GLN A 474 20.84 -8.67 -13.31
CA GLN A 474 22.10 -9.39 -13.45
C GLN A 474 22.57 -9.86 -12.06
N ASP A 475 21.92 -10.88 -11.52
CA ASP A 475 22.19 -11.43 -10.19
C ASP A 475 22.12 -12.97 -10.16
N SER A 476 22.12 -13.56 -8.98
CA SER A 476 22.08 -15.02 -8.82
C SER A 476 20.77 -15.69 -9.26
N TYR A 477 19.73 -14.93 -9.56
CA TYR A 477 18.42 -15.46 -9.98
C TYR A 477 18.29 -15.57 -11.50
N GLU A 478 19.12 -14.85 -12.24
CA GLU A 478 19.08 -14.75 -13.71
C GLU A 478 18.90 -16.11 -14.39
N ALA A 479 17.89 -16.24 -15.25
CA ALA A 479 17.52 -17.45 -16.00
C ALA A 479 17.03 -18.67 -15.18
N PHE A 480 16.89 -18.56 -13.86
CA PHE A 480 16.40 -19.65 -13.01
C PHE A 480 15.05 -19.39 -12.37
N TRP A 481 14.83 -18.15 -11.90
CA TRP A 481 13.62 -17.83 -11.15
C TRP A 481 12.34 -17.96 -12.01
N ASP A 482 12.41 -17.59 -13.29
CA ASP A 482 11.31 -17.63 -14.27
C ASP A 482 10.90 -19.07 -14.58
N ASN A 483 11.88 -19.95 -14.79
CA ASN A 483 11.67 -21.38 -15.00
C ASN A 483 11.06 -22.03 -13.76
N THR A 484 11.56 -21.65 -12.57
CA THR A 484 11.04 -22.16 -11.30
C THR A 484 9.60 -21.71 -11.08
N PHE A 485 9.29 -20.43 -11.32
CA PHE A 485 7.95 -19.88 -11.23
C PHE A 485 6.96 -20.65 -12.12
N ALA A 486 7.33 -20.88 -13.39
CA ALA A 486 6.52 -21.65 -14.33
C ALA A 486 6.39 -23.13 -13.93
N ALA A 487 7.44 -23.73 -13.37
CA ALA A 487 7.38 -25.11 -12.85
C ALA A 487 6.40 -25.22 -11.68
N CYS A 488 6.44 -24.31 -10.70
CA CYS A 488 5.50 -24.25 -9.58
C CYS A 488 4.04 -24.17 -10.07
N CYS A 489 3.76 -23.32 -11.06
CA CYS A 489 2.43 -23.24 -11.68
C CYS A 489 2.03 -24.57 -12.34
N THR A 490 2.97 -25.24 -13.00
CA THR A 490 2.74 -26.55 -13.60
C THR A 490 2.40 -27.60 -12.55
N PHE A 491 3.09 -27.65 -11.41
CA PHE A 491 2.80 -28.61 -10.33
C PHE A 491 1.46 -28.36 -9.62
N MET A 492 1.01 -27.10 -9.56
CA MET A 492 -0.28 -26.71 -8.96
C MET A 492 -1.50 -26.96 -9.86
N ASP A 493 -1.28 -27.28 -11.13
CA ASP A 493 -2.35 -27.58 -12.09
C ASP A 493 -2.63 -29.10 -12.14
N PRO A 494 -3.85 -29.57 -11.82
CA PRO A 494 -4.19 -31.00 -11.92
C PRO A 494 -4.19 -31.52 -13.37
N GLU A 495 -4.23 -30.63 -14.37
CA GLU A 495 -4.17 -30.97 -15.79
C GLU A 495 -2.74 -30.93 -16.35
N ASN A 496 -1.72 -30.95 -15.50
CA ASN A 496 -0.34 -30.79 -15.93
C ASN A 496 0.21 -32.00 -16.72
N SER A 497 1.32 -31.75 -17.42
CA SER A 497 1.97 -32.73 -18.27
C SER A 497 2.67 -33.88 -17.55
N TYR A 498 3.00 -33.74 -16.26
CA TYR A 498 3.53 -34.82 -15.44
C TYR A 498 2.43 -35.84 -15.09
N LEU A 499 1.19 -35.39 -14.88
CA LEU A 499 0.04 -36.25 -14.56
C LEU A 499 -0.61 -36.84 -15.82
N LEU A 500 -0.87 -36.02 -16.83
CA LEU A 500 -1.62 -36.43 -18.02
C LEU A 500 -0.74 -36.83 -19.22
N GLY A 501 0.59 -36.70 -19.07
CA GLY A 501 1.56 -36.91 -20.13
C GLY A 501 1.61 -35.76 -21.14
N SER A 502 2.74 -35.63 -21.84
CA SER A 502 3.05 -34.45 -22.68
C SER A 502 2.09 -34.18 -23.85
N LYS A 503 1.32 -35.17 -24.30
CA LYS A 503 0.35 -35.00 -25.41
C LYS A 503 -0.99 -34.39 -24.98
N LYS A 504 -1.31 -34.44 -23.69
CA LYS A 504 -2.62 -34.01 -23.16
C LYS A 504 -2.49 -32.98 -22.04
N GLY A 505 -1.45 -33.10 -21.21
CA GLY A 505 -1.27 -32.20 -20.10
C GLY A 505 -0.59 -30.89 -20.48
N TYR A 506 -0.83 -29.88 -19.65
CA TYR A 506 -0.35 -28.52 -19.82
C TYR A 506 1.00 -28.28 -19.15
N THR A 507 1.72 -27.29 -19.67
CA THR A 507 2.91 -26.67 -19.10
C THR A 507 2.73 -25.17 -19.13
N TYR A 508 3.39 -24.50 -18.20
CA TYR A 508 3.38 -23.06 -18.08
C TYR A 508 4.70 -22.47 -18.59
N LEU A 509 4.65 -21.22 -19.03
CA LEU A 509 5.82 -20.40 -19.35
C LEU A 509 5.55 -18.98 -18.87
N LEU A 510 6.51 -18.40 -18.14
CA LEU A 510 6.56 -16.97 -17.88
C LEU A 510 7.18 -16.27 -19.09
N ASP A 511 6.43 -15.33 -19.67
CA ASP A 511 6.90 -14.55 -20.80
C ASP A 511 7.78 -13.39 -20.32
N MET A 512 9.08 -13.57 -20.49
CA MET A 512 10.08 -12.57 -20.10
C MET A 512 10.11 -11.36 -21.03
N ASN A 513 9.35 -11.38 -22.15
CA ASN A 513 9.48 -10.36 -23.19
C ASN A 513 9.24 -8.95 -22.71
N ARG A 514 8.33 -8.74 -21.76
CA ARG A 514 8.09 -7.40 -21.23
C ARG A 514 9.01 -7.06 -20.07
N LEU A 515 9.35 -8.04 -19.25
CA LEU A 515 10.24 -7.87 -18.10
C LEU A 515 11.65 -7.38 -18.49
N TRP A 516 12.15 -7.76 -19.67
CA TRP A 516 13.45 -7.29 -20.16
C TRP A 516 13.36 -6.10 -21.15
N THR A 517 12.19 -5.70 -21.66
CA THR A 517 12.10 -4.71 -22.75
C THR A 517 11.81 -3.33 -22.19
N LEU A 518 12.77 -2.42 -22.37
CA LEU A 518 12.65 -1.00 -22.04
C LEU A 518 11.77 -0.26 -23.06
N SER A 519 11.36 0.97 -22.73
CA SER A 519 10.51 1.82 -23.57
C SER A 519 11.04 2.06 -25.00
N GLU A 520 12.35 1.96 -25.21
CA GLU A 520 13.01 2.11 -26.52
C GLU A 520 13.05 0.81 -27.35
N GLY A 521 12.40 -0.27 -26.87
CA GLY A 521 12.44 -1.58 -27.52
C GLY A 521 13.77 -2.33 -27.34
N ILE A 522 14.63 -1.82 -26.47
CA ILE A 522 15.94 -2.42 -26.13
C ILE A 522 15.75 -3.39 -24.97
N GLN A 523 16.32 -4.59 -25.11
CA GLN A 523 16.38 -5.56 -24.01
C GLN A 523 17.49 -5.16 -23.03
N ASN A 524 17.16 -5.00 -21.75
CA ASN A 524 18.10 -4.65 -20.69
C ASN A 524 17.61 -5.12 -19.31
N TYR A 525 18.47 -4.97 -18.30
CA TYR A 525 18.16 -5.24 -16.89
C TYR A 525 17.53 -4.02 -16.20
N GLY A 526 16.86 -4.29 -15.08
CA GLY A 526 16.48 -3.25 -14.12
C GLY A 526 15.28 -2.38 -14.53
N LYS A 527 14.50 -2.79 -15.53
CA LYS A 527 13.28 -2.07 -15.99
C LYS A 527 12.39 -1.62 -14.84
N TRP A 528 12.19 -2.51 -13.86
CA TRP A 528 11.24 -2.32 -12.77
C TRP A 528 11.90 -2.03 -11.42
N LEU A 529 13.19 -1.71 -11.39
CA LEU A 529 13.81 -1.14 -10.20
C LEU A 529 13.09 0.15 -9.80
N LYS A 530 13.03 0.45 -8.50
CA LYS A 530 12.47 1.72 -8.04
C LYS A 530 13.14 2.90 -8.73
N ASP A 531 12.34 3.88 -9.10
CA ASP A 531 12.77 5.09 -9.82
C ASP A 531 12.62 6.36 -8.95
N TRP A 532 12.67 6.17 -7.63
CA TRP A 532 12.67 7.22 -6.61
C TRP A 532 13.80 7.02 -5.60
N ASN A 533 14.08 8.09 -4.84
CA ASN A 533 15.17 8.14 -3.86
C ASN A 533 14.67 8.05 -2.43
#